data_AF-A0A2N2S7L3-F1
#
_entry.id   AF-A0A2N2S7L3-F1
#
_cell.length_a   1.000
_cell.length_b   1.000
_cell.length_c   1.000
_cell.angle_alpha   90.00
_cell.angle_beta   90.00
_cell.angle_gamma   90.00
#
_symmetry.space_group_name_H-M   'P 1'
#
loop_
_entity.id
_entity.type
_entity.pdbx_description
1 polymer ?
#
loop_
_entity_poly.entity_id
_entity_poly.type
_entity_poly.pdbx_seq_one_letter_code
_entity_poly.pdbx_strand_id
1 'polypeptide(L)'
;MFCLPCLIYLSATQAVAAVSNTPPSTGNKAEVTFSEGLNCLKQNDVACAKIALLRIPAQEIYAKILEGAIAAAEKDADKTFRLLLPIQVSGATTDASLLPTAVASLHASLALAYDWQADPLRALEQRILAESQWLTANEVDAQQLRQNQQAIWQSLTALDRSQLIEMRGESFNTSIQGWIDLA
;
A
#
# COMPACT_ATOMS: atom_id res chain seq x y z
N MET A 1 61.90 7.42 19.51
CA MET A 1 61.59 8.06 20.79
C MET A 1 60.21 8.71 20.65
N PHE A 2 59.28 8.36 21.56
CA PHE A 2 57.83 8.66 21.61
C PHE A 2 56.98 7.95 20.53
N CYS A 3 56.15 6.91 20.78
CA CYS A 3 55.35 6.43 21.91
C CYS A 3 54.12 7.31 22.24
N LEU A 4 52.96 6.96 21.67
CA LEU A 4 51.63 7.07 22.31
C LEU A 4 50.57 6.30 21.49
N PRO A 5 49.98 5.20 21.98
CA PRO A 5 48.78 4.60 21.41
C PRO A 5 47.53 5.20 22.08
N CYS A 6 46.60 5.75 21.31
CA CYS A 6 45.32 6.18 21.82
C CYS A 6 44.33 5.01 21.76
N LEU A 7 44.06 4.41 22.93
CA LEU A 7 42.99 3.44 23.17
C LEU A 7 41.64 4.14 23.04
N ILE A 8 40.93 3.92 21.93
CA ILE A 8 39.52 4.29 21.82
C ILE A 8 38.72 3.04 22.21
N TYR A 9 38.17 3.08 23.44
CA TYR A 9 37.16 2.15 23.91
C TYR A 9 35.90 2.32 23.08
N LEU A 10 35.60 1.35 22.21
CA LEU A 10 34.28 1.23 21.59
C LEU A 10 33.34 0.56 22.60
N SER A 11 32.50 1.36 23.26
CA SER A 11 31.42 0.87 24.10
C SER A 11 30.35 0.23 23.22
N ALA A 12 30.21 -1.10 23.29
CA ALA A 12 29.09 -1.81 22.68
C ALA A 12 27.82 -1.54 23.50
N THR A 13 27.01 -0.58 23.07
CA THR A 13 25.63 -0.44 23.56
C THR A 13 24.76 -1.49 22.85
N GLN A 14 24.38 -2.54 23.59
CA GLN A 14 23.33 -3.45 23.16
C GLN A 14 21.99 -2.69 23.20
N ALA A 15 21.43 -2.40 22.03
CA ALA A 15 20.05 -1.98 21.91
C ALA A 15 19.16 -3.19 22.19
N VAL A 16 18.54 -3.23 23.36
CA VAL A 16 17.46 -4.17 23.66
C VAL A 16 16.28 -3.75 22.80
N ALA A 17 15.93 -4.59 21.81
CA ALA A 17 14.69 -4.43 21.07
C ALA A 17 13.53 -4.47 22.08
N ALA A 18 12.85 -3.34 22.23
CA ALA A 18 11.62 -3.28 23.01
C ALA A 18 10.60 -4.19 22.34
N VAL A 19 10.32 -5.33 22.97
CA VAL A 19 9.16 -6.16 22.61
C VAL A 19 7.94 -5.34 23.03
N SER A 20 7.31 -4.69 22.07
CA SER A 20 6.02 -4.05 22.24
C SER A 20 4.98 -5.11 22.60
N ASN A 21 4.57 -5.11 23.87
CA ASN A 21 3.42 -5.87 24.36
C ASN A 21 2.13 -5.17 23.88
N THR A 22 1.86 -5.25 22.58
CA THR A 22 0.53 -4.96 22.06
C THR A 22 -0.36 -6.18 22.36
N PRO A 23 -1.58 -6.00 22.90
CA PRO A 23 -2.51 -7.11 23.11
C PRO A 23 -2.72 -7.89 21.80
N PRO A 24 -2.92 -9.22 21.85
CA PRO A 24 -3.18 -9.99 20.64
C PRO A 24 -4.47 -9.47 20.00
N SER A 25 -4.33 -8.93 18.78
CA SER A 25 -5.46 -8.64 17.91
C SER A 25 -6.31 -9.91 17.78
N THR A 26 -7.61 -9.79 18.05
CA THR A 26 -8.62 -10.86 17.93
C THR A 26 -8.94 -11.23 16.48
N GLY A 27 -8.12 -10.82 15.51
CA GLY A 27 -8.27 -11.16 14.10
C GLY A 27 -7.89 -12.61 13.77
N ASN A 28 -8.38 -13.10 12.63
CA ASN A 28 -7.94 -14.39 12.09
C ASN A 28 -6.41 -14.37 11.92
N LYS A 29 -5.72 -15.50 12.13
CA LYS A 29 -4.25 -15.61 11.96
C LYS A 29 -3.77 -15.06 10.61
N ALA A 30 -4.56 -15.26 9.54
CA ALA A 30 -4.26 -14.71 8.22
C ALA A 30 -4.29 -13.17 8.19
N GLU A 31 -5.28 -12.55 8.84
CA GLU A 31 -5.43 -11.08 8.93
C GLU A 31 -4.29 -10.42 9.69
N VAL A 32 -3.90 -11.00 10.82
CA VAL A 32 -2.79 -10.50 11.63
C VAL A 32 -1.49 -10.57 10.83
N THR A 33 -1.21 -11.72 10.23
CA THR A 33 0.00 -11.93 9.41
C THR A 33 -0.01 -11.04 8.15
N PHE A 34 -1.17 -10.82 7.54
CA PHE A 34 -1.35 -9.89 6.43
C PHE A 34 -0.99 -8.46 6.83
N SER A 35 -1.48 -8.01 8.00
CA SER A 35 -1.18 -6.68 8.54
C SER A 35 0.31 -6.50 8.85
N GLU A 36 0.97 -7.53 9.37
CA GLU A 36 2.43 -7.57 9.52
C GLU A 36 3.13 -7.35 8.16
N GLY A 37 2.70 -8.07 7.12
CA GLY A 37 3.22 -7.93 5.77
C GLY A 37 3.06 -6.52 5.19
N LEU A 38 1.89 -5.90 5.37
CA LEU A 38 1.67 -4.51 4.96
C LEU A 38 2.56 -3.52 5.72
N ASN A 39 2.78 -3.74 7.02
CA ASN A 39 3.68 -2.89 7.80
C ASN A 39 5.13 -3.00 7.30
N CYS A 40 5.58 -4.19 6.88
CA CYS A 40 6.87 -4.34 6.21
C CYS A 40 6.95 -3.49 4.93
N LEU A 41 5.91 -3.55 4.08
CA LEU A 41 5.87 -2.79 2.82
C LEU A 41 5.88 -1.28 3.05
N LYS A 42 5.19 -0.77 4.08
CA LYS A 42 5.25 0.65 4.47
C LYS A 42 6.67 1.11 4.84
N GLN A 43 7.51 0.19 5.32
CA GLN A 43 8.90 0.43 5.66
C GLN A 43 9.86 0.15 4.49
N ASN A 44 9.32 -0.11 3.30
CA ASN A 44 10.06 -0.56 2.10
C ASN A 44 10.84 -1.87 2.31
N ASP A 45 10.44 -2.71 3.27
CA ASP A 45 11.06 -4.01 3.53
C ASP A 45 10.29 -5.13 2.82
N VAL A 46 10.60 -5.31 1.53
CA VAL A 46 9.99 -6.35 0.69
C VAL A 46 10.34 -7.77 1.18
N ALA A 47 11.53 -7.95 1.77
CA ALA A 47 11.95 -9.26 2.27
C ALA A 47 11.09 -9.69 3.48
N CYS A 48 10.86 -8.77 4.42
CA CYS A 48 9.94 -8.95 5.55
C CYS A 48 8.53 -9.27 5.06
N ALA A 49 8.03 -8.56 4.05
CA ALA A 49 6.71 -8.82 3.48
C ALA A 49 6.60 -10.23 2.86
N LYS A 50 7.64 -10.69 2.16
CA LYS A 50 7.70 -12.06 1.62
C LYS A 50 7.73 -13.12 2.72
N ILE A 51 8.42 -12.88 3.84
CA ILE A 51 8.40 -13.78 5.00
C ILE A 51 6.99 -13.85 5.62
N ALA A 52 6.30 -12.71 5.73
CA ALA A 52 4.91 -12.68 6.18
C ALA A 52 3.99 -13.46 5.23
N LEU A 53 4.14 -13.29 3.91
CA LEU A 53 3.37 -14.02 2.90
C LEU A 53 3.49 -15.54 3.07
N LEU A 54 4.69 -16.07 3.31
CA LEU A 54 4.92 -17.51 3.51
C LEU A 54 4.17 -18.09 4.72
N ARG A 55 3.71 -17.26 5.65
CA ARG A 55 2.96 -17.66 6.85
C ARG A 55 1.44 -17.65 6.64
N ILE A 56 0.95 -17.17 5.50
CA ILE A 56 -0.47 -17.19 5.12
C ILE A 56 -0.69 -18.34 4.13
N PRO A 57 -1.71 -19.21 4.32
CA PRO A 57 -2.02 -20.24 3.33
C PRO A 57 -2.33 -19.64 1.96
N ALA A 58 -1.73 -20.16 0.89
CA ALA A 58 -1.79 -19.56 -0.45
C ALA A 58 -3.21 -19.48 -1.07
N GLN A 59 -4.14 -20.31 -0.58
CA GLN A 59 -5.55 -20.28 -0.99
C GLN A 59 -6.34 -19.10 -0.42
N GLU A 60 -5.86 -18.49 0.66
CA GLU A 60 -6.51 -17.35 1.32
C GLU A 60 -6.45 -16.09 0.45
N ILE A 61 -7.51 -15.29 0.48
CA ILE A 61 -7.56 -14.03 -0.26
C ILE A 61 -6.46 -13.07 0.22
N TYR A 62 -6.20 -13.03 1.53
CA TYR A 62 -5.11 -12.22 2.11
C TYR A 62 -3.73 -12.54 1.54
N ALA A 63 -3.44 -13.82 1.26
CA ALA A 63 -2.17 -14.20 0.63
C ALA A 63 -2.05 -13.61 -0.77
N LYS A 64 -3.12 -13.69 -1.57
CA LYS A 64 -3.14 -13.14 -2.95
C LYS A 64 -3.03 -11.63 -2.97
N ILE A 65 -3.72 -10.94 -2.05
CA ILE A 65 -3.64 -9.47 -1.93
C ILE A 65 -2.21 -9.07 -1.54
N LEU A 66 -1.62 -9.72 -0.53
CA LEU A 66 -0.26 -9.41 -0.10
C LEU A 66 0.77 -9.72 -1.20
N GLU A 67 0.61 -10.83 -1.92
CA GLU A 67 1.47 -11.14 -3.07
C GLU A 67 1.37 -10.09 -4.17
N GLY A 68 0.15 -9.60 -4.46
CA GLY A 68 -0.05 -8.51 -5.42
C GLY A 68 0.54 -7.18 -4.96
N ALA A 69 0.48 -6.88 -3.66
CA ALA A 69 1.10 -5.70 -3.06
C ALA A 69 2.64 -5.77 -3.08
N ILE A 70 3.21 -6.97 -2.85
CA ILE A 70 4.65 -7.22 -3.01
C ILE A 70 5.06 -7.03 -4.47
N ALA A 71 4.32 -7.60 -5.42
CA ALA A 71 4.59 -7.43 -6.85
C ALA A 71 4.56 -5.95 -7.25
N ALA A 72 3.62 -5.17 -6.69
CA ALA A 72 3.59 -3.73 -6.89
C ALA A 72 4.85 -3.05 -6.29
N ALA A 73 5.23 -3.36 -5.06
CA ALA A 73 6.47 -2.81 -4.49
C ALA A 73 7.72 -3.12 -5.34
N GLU A 74 7.70 -4.23 -6.10
CA GLU A 74 8.76 -4.66 -7.02
C GLU A 74 8.63 -4.11 -8.45
N LYS A 75 7.63 -3.26 -8.73
CA LYS A 75 7.30 -2.71 -10.06
C LYS A 75 6.90 -3.75 -11.11
N ASP A 76 6.36 -4.89 -10.68
CA ASP A 76 5.84 -5.94 -11.57
C ASP A 76 4.35 -5.71 -11.83
N ALA A 77 4.04 -4.76 -12.73
CA ALA A 77 2.67 -4.39 -13.09
C ALA A 77 1.84 -5.61 -13.54
N ASP A 78 2.42 -6.46 -14.39
CA ASP A 78 1.74 -7.61 -14.98
C ASP A 78 1.31 -8.62 -13.90
N LYS A 79 2.20 -8.90 -12.96
CA LYS A 79 1.87 -9.78 -11.82
C LYS A 79 0.86 -9.12 -10.89
N THR A 80 0.99 -7.82 -10.61
CA THR A 80 0.01 -7.09 -9.80
C THR A 80 -1.38 -7.19 -10.41
N PHE A 81 -1.53 -6.89 -11.71
CA PHE A 81 -2.83 -6.98 -12.40
C PHE A 81 -3.38 -8.41 -12.41
N ARG A 82 -2.54 -9.40 -12.75
CA ARG A 82 -2.94 -10.82 -12.80
C ARG A 82 -3.47 -11.31 -11.45
N LEU A 83 -2.92 -10.84 -10.34
CA LEU A 83 -3.34 -11.25 -8.99
C LEU A 83 -4.56 -10.46 -8.50
N LEU A 84 -4.60 -9.15 -8.73
CA LEU A 84 -5.52 -8.25 -8.04
C LEU A 84 -6.81 -7.93 -8.82
N LEU A 85 -6.76 -7.81 -10.16
CA LEU A 85 -7.96 -7.52 -10.95
C LEU A 85 -9.06 -8.58 -10.77
N PRO A 86 -8.76 -9.90 -10.76
CA PRO A 86 -9.79 -10.92 -10.50
C PRO A 86 -10.47 -10.77 -9.14
N ILE A 87 -9.74 -10.28 -8.12
CA ILE A 87 -10.28 -10.04 -6.78
C ILE A 87 -11.15 -8.78 -6.78
N GLN A 88 -10.72 -7.71 -7.46
CA GLN A 88 -11.49 -6.47 -7.58
C GLN A 88 -12.89 -6.71 -8.18
N VAL A 89 -12.99 -7.58 -9.19
CA VAL A 89 -14.23 -7.78 -9.95
C VAL A 89 -15.09 -8.95 -9.44
N SER A 90 -14.57 -9.80 -8.55
CA SER A 90 -15.32 -10.97 -8.03
C SER A 90 -16.39 -10.63 -6.99
N GLY A 91 -16.44 -9.37 -6.53
CA GLY A 91 -17.28 -8.92 -5.42
C GLY A 91 -16.62 -9.08 -4.04
N ALA A 92 -15.44 -9.69 -3.95
CA ALA A 92 -14.72 -9.87 -2.69
C ALA A 92 -14.38 -8.55 -1.98
N THR A 93 -14.21 -7.46 -2.73
CA THR A 93 -13.97 -6.10 -2.18
C THR A 93 -15.20 -5.47 -1.51
N THR A 94 -16.38 -6.07 -1.69
CA THR A 94 -17.64 -5.65 -1.05
C THR A 94 -18.10 -6.61 0.06
N ASP A 95 -17.35 -7.70 0.26
CA ASP A 95 -17.62 -8.66 1.34
C ASP A 95 -17.17 -8.07 2.68
N ALA A 96 -18.09 -7.96 3.64
CA ALA A 96 -17.82 -7.42 4.97
C ALA A 96 -16.83 -8.26 5.80
N SER A 97 -16.51 -9.49 5.36
CA SER A 97 -15.50 -10.34 6.01
C SER A 97 -14.06 -9.93 5.69
N LEU A 98 -13.83 -9.14 4.65
CA LEU A 98 -12.49 -8.69 4.28
C LEU A 98 -12.17 -7.38 5.00
N LEU A 99 -10.98 -7.28 5.59
CA LEU A 99 -10.55 -6.06 6.26
C LEU A 99 -10.55 -4.87 5.28
N PRO A 100 -11.07 -3.68 5.68
CA PRO A 100 -11.00 -2.48 4.86
C PRO A 100 -9.56 -2.15 4.43
N THR A 101 -8.58 -2.38 5.31
CA THR A 101 -7.15 -2.18 5.00
C THR A 101 -6.62 -3.14 3.93
N ALA A 102 -7.19 -4.35 3.80
CA ALA A 102 -6.84 -5.28 2.73
C ALA A 102 -7.42 -4.84 1.39
N VAL A 103 -8.68 -4.39 1.36
CA VAL A 103 -9.31 -3.82 0.17
C VAL A 103 -8.56 -2.55 -0.26
N ALA A 104 -8.19 -1.70 0.69
CA ALA A 104 -7.40 -0.50 0.42
C ALA A 104 -6.02 -0.86 -0.16
N SER A 105 -5.34 -1.87 0.38
CA SER A 105 -4.05 -2.35 -0.14
C SER A 105 -4.16 -2.88 -1.57
N LEU A 106 -5.24 -3.60 -1.89
CA LEU A 106 -5.52 -4.04 -3.26
C LEU A 106 -5.59 -2.84 -4.21
N HIS A 107 -6.40 -1.83 -3.87
CA HIS A 107 -6.58 -0.66 -4.72
C HIS A 107 -5.30 0.19 -4.82
N ALA A 108 -4.59 0.41 -3.70
CA ALA A 108 -3.33 1.13 -3.71
C ALA A 108 -2.26 0.44 -4.58
N SER A 109 -2.24 -0.89 -4.59
CA SER A 109 -1.31 -1.67 -5.42
C SER A 109 -1.67 -1.60 -6.90
N LEU A 110 -2.97 -1.66 -7.24
CA LEU A 110 -3.45 -1.45 -8.60
C LEU A 110 -3.14 -0.04 -9.10
N ALA A 111 -3.29 0.99 -8.25
CA ALA A 111 -2.93 2.35 -8.60
C ALA A 111 -1.46 2.47 -9.03
N LEU A 112 -0.54 1.87 -8.27
CA LEU A 112 0.88 1.84 -8.62
C LEU A 112 1.14 1.11 -9.95
N ALA A 113 0.44 0.01 -10.21
CA ALA A 113 0.56 -0.71 -11.48
C ALA A 113 0.07 0.13 -12.66
N TYR A 114 -1.03 0.88 -12.52
CA TYR A 114 -1.51 1.81 -13.54
C TYR A 114 -0.57 3.00 -13.75
N ASP A 115 0.06 3.51 -12.70
CA ASP A 115 1.09 4.55 -12.84
C ASP A 115 2.25 4.08 -13.74
N TRP A 116 2.70 2.83 -13.61
CA TRP A 116 3.76 2.28 -14.49
C TRP A 116 3.32 2.03 -15.92
N GLN A 117 2.01 1.85 -16.15
CA GLN A 117 1.44 1.75 -17.49
C GLN A 117 1.08 3.13 -18.07
N ALA A 118 1.39 4.22 -17.36
CA ALA A 118 1.03 5.58 -17.74
C ALA A 118 -0.48 5.76 -18.00
N ASP A 119 -1.33 5.14 -17.19
CA ASP A 119 -2.78 5.30 -17.20
C ASP A 119 -3.23 6.14 -15.98
N PRO A 120 -3.18 7.48 -16.08
CA PRO A 120 -3.41 8.37 -14.94
C PRO A 120 -4.87 8.33 -14.44
N LEU A 121 -5.85 8.10 -15.32
CA LEU A 121 -7.24 8.01 -14.90
C LEU A 121 -7.49 6.77 -14.06
N ARG A 122 -7.03 5.60 -14.51
CA ARG A 122 -7.19 4.37 -13.74
C ARG A 122 -6.37 4.41 -12.46
N ALA A 123 -5.17 5.00 -12.48
CA ALA A 123 -4.42 5.21 -11.26
C ALA A 123 -5.20 6.07 -10.24
N LEU A 124 -5.77 7.20 -10.66
CA LEU A 124 -6.58 8.07 -9.80
C LEU A 124 -7.80 7.37 -9.23
N GLU A 125 -8.56 6.65 -10.05
CA GLU A 125 -9.71 5.85 -9.62
C GLU A 125 -9.34 4.90 -8.48
N GLN A 126 -8.25 4.15 -8.66
CA GLN A 126 -7.78 3.21 -7.67
C GLN A 126 -7.30 3.90 -6.38
N ARG A 127 -6.65 5.07 -6.47
CA ARG A 127 -6.24 5.85 -5.28
C ARG A 127 -7.43 6.35 -4.46
N ILE A 128 -8.50 6.78 -5.12
CA ILE A 128 -9.73 7.22 -4.43
C ILE A 128 -10.44 6.03 -3.78
N LEU A 129 -10.49 4.88 -4.47
CA LEU A 129 -11.04 3.65 -3.88
C LEU A 129 -10.23 3.21 -2.66
N ALA A 130 -8.89 3.25 -2.73
CA ALA A 130 -8.03 2.94 -1.58
C ALA A 130 -8.30 3.88 -0.39
N GLU A 131 -8.38 5.19 -0.64
CA GLU A 131 -8.67 6.19 0.38
C GLU A 131 -10.02 5.95 1.08
N SER A 132 -11.06 5.65 0.30
CA SER A 132 -12.38 5.36 0.86
C SER A 132 -12.36 4.19 1.85
N GLN A 133 -11.51 3.18 1.61
CA GLN A 133 -11.39 1.99 2.44
C GLN A 133 -10.50 2.20 3.66
N TRP A 134 -9.47 3.05 3.57
CA TRP A 134 -8.72 3.47 4.76
C TRP A 134 -9.56 4.30 5.71
N LEU A 135 -10.50 5.12 5.20
CA LEU A 135 -11.40 5.92 6.03
C LEU A 135 -12.46 5.09 6.78
N THR A 136 -12.76 3.88 6.32
CA THR A 136 -13.69 2.95 6.98
C THR A 136 -13.00 1.94 7.90
N ALA A 137 -11.66 1.95 7.97
CA ALA A 137 -10.91 1.09 8.87
C ALA A 137 -11.13 1.47 10.36
N ASN A 138 -11.01 0.50 11.26
CA ASN A 138 -11.13 0.72 12.70
C ASN A 138 -10.12 1.76 13.24
N GLU A 139 -8.93 1.79 12.64
CA GLU A 139 -7.89 2.77 12.94
C GLU A 139 -7.47 3.45 11.63
N VAL A 140 -7.66 4.76 11.58
CA VAL A 140 -7.31 5.57 10.42
C VAL A 140 -5.85 6.01 10.51
N ASP A 141 -5.02 5.52 9.59
CA ASP A 141 -3.63 5.96 9.43
C ASP A 141 -3.59 7.29 8.66
N ALA A 142 -3.59 8.40 9.40
CA ALA A 142 -3.57 9.74 8.81
C ALA A 142 -2.32 10.02 7.97
N GLN A 143 -1.20 9.33 8.23
CA GLN A 143 0.00 9.49 7.40
C GLN A 143 -0.18 8.79 6.05
N GLN A 144 -0.73 7.58 6.04
CA GLN A 144 -1.07 6.86 4.81
C GLN A 144 -2.03 7.65 3.92
N LEU A 145 -3.05 8.28 4.52
CA LEU A 145 -3.98 9.16 3.80
C LEU A 145 -3.26 10.34 3.15
N ARG A 146 -2.45 11.08 3.91
CA ARG A 146 -1.70 12.22 3.37
C ARG A 146 -0.75 11.82 2.25
N GLN A 147 -0.09 10.67 2.37
CA GLN A 147 0.80 10.15 1.32
C GLN A 147 0.02 9.84 0.04
N ASN A 148 -1.18 9.27 0.16
CA ASN A 148 -2.03 9.00 -1.01
C ASN A 148 -2.50 10.29 -1.68
N GLN A 149 -2.99 11.26 -0.90
CA GLN A 149 -3.44 12.56 -1.42
C GLN A 149 -2.30 13.34 -2.08
N GLN A 150 -1.09 13.27 -1.50
CA GLN A 150 0.11 13.84 -2.10
C GLN A 150 0.43 13.16 -3.44
N ALA A 151 0.34 11.83 -3.52
CA ALA A 151 0.58 11.11 -4.77
C ALA A 151 -0.48 11.47 -5.84
N ILE A 152 -1.76 11.57 -5.47
CA ILE A 152 -2.83 12.06 -6.35
C ILE A 152 -2.47 13.45 -6.91
N TRP A 153 -2.12 14.38 -6.03
CA TRP A 153 -1.79 15.75 -6.41
C TRP A 153 -0.57 15.82 -7.35
N GLN A 154 0.49 15.08 -7.03
CA GLN A 154 1.69 15.01 -7.84
C GLN A 154 1.42 14.43 -9.23
N SER A 155 0.62 13.36 -9.32
CA SER A 155 0.25 12.78 -10.61
C SER A 155 -0.58 13.74 -11.46
N LEU A 156 -1.57 14.41 -10.86
CA LEU A 156 -2.46 15.32 -11.61
C LEU A 156 -1.76 16.59 -12.08
N THR A 157 -0.95 17.22 -11.23
CA THR A 157 -0.22 18.45 -11.60
C THR A 157 0.92 18.22 -12.59
N ALA A 158 1.31 16.97 -12.84
CA ALA A 158 2.27 16.60 -13.88
C ALA A 158 1.64 16.47 -15.28
N LEU A 159 0.31 16.41 -15.38
CA LEU A 159 -0.41 16.28 -16.64
C LEU A 159 -0.59 17.64 -17.32
N ASP A 160 -0.68 17.62 -18.65
CA ASP A 160 -1.09 18.81 -19.38
C ASP A 160 -2.61 19.03 -19.29
N ARG A 161 -3.02 20.25 -19.65
CA ARG A 161 -4.44 20.65 -19.57
C ARG A 161 -5.34 19.79 -20.46
N SER A 162 -4.86 19.33 -21.62
CA SER A 162 -5.64 18.47 -22.52
C SER A 162 -5.93 17.12 -21.89
N GLN A 163 -4.93 16.51 -21.25
CA GLN A 163 -5.06 15.25 -20.54
C GLN A 163 -6.05 15.38 -19.37
N LEU A 164 -5.98 16.47 -18.60
CA LEU A 164 -6.93 16.71 -17.51
C LEU A 164 -8.37 16.86 -18.03
N ILE A 165 -8.59 17.56 -19.14
CA ILE A 165 -9.92 17.70 -19.77
C ILE A 165 -10.44 16.35 -20.26
N GLU A 166 -9.60 15.55 -20.89
CA GLU A 166 -9.93 14.20 -21.36
C GLU A 166 -10.35 13.31 -20.19
N MET A 167 -9.50 13.20 -19.16
CA MET A 167 -9.79 12.45 -17.94
C MET A 167 -11.09 12.88 -17.26
N ARG A 168 -11.35 14.19 -17.21
CA ARG A 168 -12.60 14.75 -16.66
C ARG A 168 -13.82 14.31 -17.46
N GLY A 169 -13.69 14.20 -18.78
CA GLY A 169 -14.77 13.77 -19.68
C GLY A 169 -15.07 12.27 -19.59
N GLU A 170 -14.09 11.46 -19.21
CA GLU A 170 -14.21 10.01 -19.11
C GLU A 170 -14.76 9.51 -17.75
N SER A 171 -14.74 10.35 -16.72
CA SER A 171 -15.23 9.99 -15.38
C SER A 171 -16.45 10.79 -14.96
N PHE A 172 -17.50 10.09 -14.52
CA PHE A 172 -18.71 10.69 -13.92
C PHE A 172 -18.66 10.72 -12.39
N ASN A 173 -17.59 10.24 -11.77
CA ASN A 173 -17.44 10.25 -10.33
C ASN A 173 -17.09 11.66 -9.86
N THR A 174 -17.90 12.23 -8.96
CA THR A 174 -17.74 13.62 -8.50
C THR A 174 -16.48 13.83 -7.66
N SER A 175 -15.99 12.82 -6.94
CA SER A 175 -14.72 12.90 -6.22
C SER A 175 -13.54 12.94 -7.19
N ILE A 176 -13.59 12.15 -8.28
CA ILE A 176 -12.57 12.20 -9.35
C ILE A 176 -12.57 13.57 -10.02
N GLN A 177 -13.75 14.04 -10.45
CA GLN A 177 -13.89 15.34 -11.08
C GLN A 177 -13.41 16.46 -10.16
N GLY A 178 -13.70 16.40 -8.85
CA GLY A 178 -13.23 17.39 -7.89
C GLY A 178 -11.71 17.44 -7.75
N TRP A 179 -11.02 16.29 -7.80
CA TRP A 179 -9.57 16.25 -7.83
C TRP A 179 -8.99 16.83 -9.12
N ILE A 180 -9.59 16.50 -10.27
CA ILE A 180 -9.15 17.01 -11.57
C ILE A 180 -9.38 18.53 -11.66
N ASP A 181 -10.54 19.01 -11.20
CA ASP A 181 -10.89 20.44 -11.23
C ASP A 181 -10.04 21.29 -10.27
N LEU A 182 -9.40 20.67 -9.29
CA LEU A 182 -8.48 21.33 -8.35
C LEU A 182 -7.06 21.48 -8.92
N ALA A 183 -6.63 20.59 -9.82
CA ALA A 183 -5.29 20.54 -10.40
C ALA A 183 -5.11 21.54 -11.56
#